data_AF-A0A937JX49-F1
#
_entry.id   AF-A0A937JX49-F1
#
_cell.length_a   1.000
_cell.length_b   1.000
_cell.length_c   1.000
_cell.angle_alpha   90.00
_cell.angle_beta   90.00
_cell.angle_gamma   90.00
#
_symmetry.space_group_name_H-M   'P 1'
#
loop_
_entity.id
_entity.type
_entity.pdbx_description
1 polymer ?
#
loop_
_entity_poly.entity_id
_entity_poly.type
_entity_poly.pdbx_seq_one_letter_code
_entity_poly.pdbx_strand_id
1 'polypeptide(L)'
;EDPSIQEQNALLAPGNYTVSVADSQGCSTTVENIDVPSITSTQNPVMAGLKVYPNPAQNHIWIKSEQDKTLDINLISSTGQVIKAYHLQLKANLPHLLNISELGPGVYVMKILDRENTHAIRVIKSL
;
A
#
# COMPACT_ATOMS: atom_id res chain seq x y z
N GLU A 1 -28.95 -3.21 29.16
CA GLU A 1 -29.24 -3.63 27.78
C GLU A 1 -28.48 -2.71 26.83
N ASP A 2 -27.77 -3.29 25.87
CA ASP A 2 -27.06 -2.75 24.69
C ASP A 2 -27.74 -3.44 23.47
N PRO A 3 -27.63 -3.05 22.17
CA PRO A 3 -26.82 -2.01 21.47
C PRO A 3 -27.65 -1.11 20.53
N SER A 4 -27.01 -0.11 19.91
CA SER A 4 -27.16 0.16 18.47
C SER A 4 -26.06 1.12 18.01
N ILE A 5 -24.91 0.56 17.65
CA ILE A 5 -23.92 1.20 16.79
C ILE A 5 -24.51 1.21 15.38
N GLN A 6 -24.60 2.38 14.73
CA GLN A 6 -24.78 2.43 13.27
C GLN A 6 -23.51 2.96 12.61
N GLU A 7 -23.01 2.13 11.70
CA GLU A 7 -21.83 2.28 10.88
C GLU A 7 -21.86 3.59 10.08
N GLN A 8 -20.97 4.53 10.40
CA GLN A 8 -20.65 5.61 9.46
C GLN A 8 -19.62 5.06 8.47
N ASN A 9 -20.12 4.44 7.39
CA ASN A 9 -19.35 4.17 6.17
C ASN A 9 -18.78 5.49 5.65
N ALA A 10 -17.56 5.84 6.06
CA ALA A 10 -16.81 6.92 5.48
C ALA A 10 -16.34 6.47 4.09
N LEU A 11 -17.18 6.76 3.10
CA LEU A 11 -16.82 6.82 1.68
C LEU A 11 -15.54 7.65 1.56
N LEU A 12 -14.45 6.97 1.19
CA LEU A 12 -13.18 7.61 0.84
C LEU A 12 -13.43 8.53 -0.37
N ALA A 13 -13.66 9.81 -0.11
CA ALA A 13 -13.72 10.80 -1.17
C ALA A 13 -12.32 10.97 -1.77
N PRO A 14 -12.17 11.03 -3.11
CA PRO A 14 -10.91 11.39 -3.73
C PRO A 14 -10.54 12.82 -3.33
N GLY A 15 -9.34 13.00 -2.77
CA GLY A 15 -8.80 14.28 -2.35
C GLY A 15 -7.29 14.32 -2.58
N ASN A 16 -6.78 15.50 -2.89
CA ASN A 16 -5.34 15.73 -3.06
C ASN A 16 -4.67 15.73 -1.68
N TYR A 17 -3.94 14.65 -1.37
CA TYR A 17 -3.17 14.55 -0.13
C TYR A 17 -1.70 14.90 -0.42
N THR A 18 -1.30 16.11 -0.07
CA THR A 18 0.11 16.53 -0.11
C THR A 18 0.88 15.83 1.00
N VAL A 19 1.92 15.06 0.63
CA VAL A 19 2.81 14.38 1.57
C VAL A 19 3.99 15.30 1.85
N SER A 20 4.24 15.63 3.13
CA SER A 20 5.51 16.21 3.57
C SER A 20 6.27 15.16 4.37
N VAL A 21 7.34 14.63 3.78
CA VAL A 21 8.35 13.84 4.50
C VAL A 21 9.47 14.80 4.93
N ALA A 22 9.73 14.87 6.23
CA ALA A 22 10.88 15.56 6.78
C ALA A 22 11.78 14.51 7.42
N ASP A 23 12.88 14.18 6.76
CA ASP A 23 14.02 13.50 7.40
C ASP A 23 14.97 14.55 7.97
N SER A 24 15.68 14.21 9.04
CA SER A 24 16.71 15.06 9.64
C SER A 24 18.01 15.13 8.82
N GLN A 25 17.96 14.80 7.52
CA GLN A 25 19.07 14.89 6.57
C GLN A 25 18.72 15.64 5.27
N GLY A 26 17.60 16.38 5.25
CA GLY A 26 17.37 17.45 4.27
C GLY A 26 17.08 17.00 2.84
N CYS A 27 16.62 15.77 2.61
CA CYS A 27 16.15 15.36 1.27
C CYS A 27 14.63 15.41 1.20
N SER A 28 14.09 16.61 0.95
CA SER A 28 12.67 16.79 0.64
C SER A 28 12.46 16.60 -0.86
N THR A 29 11.87 15.48 -1.25
CA THR A 29 11.29 15.34 -2.60
C THR A 29 9.79 15.49 -2.48
N THR A 30 9.31 16.70 -2.76
CA THR A 30 7.89 16.99 -2.94
C THR A 30 7.45 16.41 -4.28
N VAL A 31 6.61 15.37 -4.26
CA VAL A 31 5.92 14.90 -5.47
C VAL A 31 4.56 15.57 -5.50
N GLU A 32 4.43 16.60 -6.33
CA GLU A 32 3.17 17.24 -6.65
C GLU A 32 2.39 16.44 -7.70
N ASN A 33 1.06 16.45 -7.55
CA ASN A 33 0.01 15.83 -8.36
C ASN A 33 -0.16 14.31 -8.17
N ILE A 34 -0.92 13.95 -7.13
CA ILE A 34 -1.46 12.60 -6.96
C ILE A 34 -2.83 12.57 -7.64
N ASP A 35 -2.88 12.12 -8.88
CA ASP A 35 -4.13 11.59 -9.42
C ASP A 35 -4.36 10.23 -8.76
N VAL A 36 -5.39 10.14 -7.90
CA VAL A 36 -5.81 8.87 -7.26
C VAL A 36 -6.91 8.29 -8.14
N PRO A 37 -6.61 7.42 -9.12
CA PRO A 37 -7.68 6.71 -9.79
C PRO A 37 -8.44 5.88 -8.75
N SER A 38 -9.76 5.93 -8.82
CA SER A 38 -10.66 5.12 -7.99
C SER A 38 -10.39 3.64 -8.28
N ILE A 39 -9.60 2.98 -7.42
CA ILE A 39 -9.26 1.57 -7.59
C ILE A 39 -10.26 0.71 -6.84
N THR A 40 -11.14 0.15 -7.66
CA THR A 40 -12.14 -0.82 -7.29
C THR A 40 -11.49 -2.19 -6.98
N SER A 41 -11.93 -2.75 -5.85
CA SER A 41 -12.32 -4.15 -5.70
C SER A 41 -11.27 -5.24 -5.41
N THR A 42 -11.50 -5.86 -4.25
CA THR A 42 -11.41 -7.24 -3.75
C THR A 42 -10.83 -8.42 -4.56
N GLN A 43 -10.04 -8.25 -5.60
CA GLN A 43 -9.32 -9.35 -6.24
C GLN A 43 -7.85 -8.97 -6.40
N ASN A 44 -6.93 -9.92 -6.09
CA ASN A 44 -5.48 -9.74 -6.24
C ASN A 44 -5.20 -8.91 -7.49
N PRO A 45 -4.79 -7.65 -7.35
CA PRO A 45 -4.78 -6.75 -8.48
C PRO A 45 -3.66 -7.22 -9.39
N VAL A 46 -4.03 -7.79 -10.54
CA VAL A 46 -3.11 -8.16 -11.61
C VAL A 46 -2.75 -6.85 -12.31
N MET A 47 -1.92 -6.06 -11.66
CA MET A 47 -1.44 -4.78 -12.15
C MET A 47 -0.25 -5.04 -13.06
N ALA A 48 -0.44 -5.07 -14.38
CA ALA A 48 0.66 -5.21 -15.36
C ALA A 48 1.71 -6.29 -14.97
N GLY A 49 1.24 -7.47 -14.55
CA GLY A 49 2.11 -8.58 -14.13
C GLY A 49 2.64 -8.52 -12.70
N LEU A 50 2.27 -7.53 -11.89
CA LEU A 50 2.54 -7.43 -10.46
C LEU A 50 1.46 -8.18 -9.66
N LYS A 51 1.89 -9.01 -8.72
CA LYS A 51 1.04 -9.81 -7.82
C LYS A 51 1.48 -9.59 -6.38
N VAL A 52 0.52 -9.35 -5.50
CA VAL A 52 0.73 -9.16 -4.06
C VAL A 52 -0.12 -10.16 -3.29
N TYR A 53 0.50 -10.99 -2.45
CA TYR A 53 -0.17 -12.11 -1.77
C TYR A 53 0.60 -12.58 -0.52
N PRO A 54 -0.02 -13.28 0.44
CA PRO A 54 -1.46 -13.47 0.56
C PRO A 54 -2.14 -12.18 1.03
N ASN A 55 -3.43 -12.08 0.76
CA ASN A 55 -4.31 -11.07 1.34
C ASN A 55 -5.63 -11.76 1.71
N PRO A 56 -5.95 -11.97 2.99
CA PRO A 56 -5.25 -11.46 4.18
C PRO A 56 -3.82 -12.00 4.39
N ALA A 57 -2.97 -11.20 5.02
CA ALA A 57 -1.59 -11.50 5.36
C ALA A 57 -1.42 -11.69 6.88
N GLN A 58 -0.56 -12.62 7.29
CA GLN A 58 -0.16 -12.79 8.68
C GLN A 58 1.15 -12.07 8.95
N ASN A 59 2.30 -12.71 8.73
CA ASN A 59 3.59 -12.12 9.09
C ASN A 59 4.34 -11.53 7.90
N HIS A 60 3.93 -11.87 6.69
CA HIS A 60 4.64 -11.47 5.50
C HIS A 60 3.69 -11.28 4.31
N ILE A 61 4.14 -10.48 3.36
CA ILE A 61 3.54 -10.29 2.04
C ILE A 61 4.61 -10.59 1.00
N TRP A 62 4.25 -11.38 0.02
CA TRP A 62 5.02 -11.62 -1.19
C TRP A 62 4.60 -10.66 -2.29
N ILE A 63 5.59 -10.10 -2.96
CA ILE A 63 5.41 -9.28 -4.14
C ILE A 63 6.18 -9.93 -5.28
N LYS A 64 5.49 -10.24 -6.37
CA LYS A 64 6.08 -10.86 -7.56
C LYS A 64 5.69 -10.05 -8.78
N SER A 65 6.67 -9.74 -9.63
CA SER A 65 6.44 -9.12 -10.94
C SER A 65 6.78 -10.10 -12.05
N GLU A 66 6.04 -10.08 -13.16
CA GLU A 66 6.35 -10.88 -14.36
C GLU A 66 7.56 -10.32 -15.13
N GLN A 67 7.96 -9.08 -14.84
CA GLN A 67 9.08 -8.37 -15.46
C GLN A 67 10.00 -7.73 -14.39
N ASP A 68 11.23 -7.40 -14.77
CA ASP A 68 12.12 -6.59 -13.94
C ASP A 68 11.49 -5.21 -13.70
N LYS A 69 11.31 -4.83 -12.43
CA LYS A 69 10.69 -3.55 -12.04
C LYS A 69 11.41 -2.93 -10.85
N THR A 70 11.53 -1.62 -10.84
CA THR A 70 11.88 -0.83 -9.65
C THR A 70 10.58 -0.25 -9.09
N LEU A 71 10.33 -0.48 -7.80
CA LEU A 71 9.10 -0.07 -7.13
C LEU A 71 9.41 0.70 -5.85
N ASP A 72 8.70 1.80 -5.64
CA ASP A 72 8.62 2.47 -4.34
C ASP A 72 7.31 2.09 -3.66
N ILE A 73 7.40 1.50 -2.48
CA ILE A 73 6.25 0.95 -1.76
C ILE A 73 6.09 1.66 -0.43
N ASN A 74 4.92 2.21 -0.17
CA ASN A 74 4.53 2.78 1.10
C ASN A 74 3.38 1.99 1.70
N LEU A 75 3.53 1.54 2.94
CA LEU A 75 2.47 0.92 3.70
C LEU A 75 1.86 1.95 4.64
N ILE A 76 0.57 2.21 4.45
CA ILE A 76 -0.16 3.31 5.06
C ILE A 76 -1.22 2.74 6.00
N SER A 77 -1.33 3.27 7.21
CA SER A 77 -2.36 2.90 8.18
C SER A 77 -3.75 3.36 7.75
N SER A 78 -4.79 2.91 8.44
CA SER A 78 -6.17 3.41 8.27
C SER A 78 -6.32 4.91 8.56
N THR A 79 -5.40 5.51 9.31
CA THR A 79 -5.36 6.94 9.61
C THR A 79 -4.60 7.76 8.57
N GLY A 80 -4.08 7.11 7.51
CA GLY A 80 -3.33 7.78 6.44
C GLY A 80 -1.84 7.99 6.75
N GLN A 81 -1.33 7.48 7.88
CA GLN A 81 0.08 7.60 8.24
C GLN A 81 0.91 6.55 7.52
N VAL A 82 2.05 6.95 6.92
CA VAL A 82 3.02 6.00 6.37
C VAL A 82 3.74 5.30 7.52
N ILE A 83 3.56 3.99 7.64
CA ILE A 83 4.14 3.15 8.70
C ILE A 83 5.46 2.52 8.25
N LYS A 84 5.56 2.14 6.98
CA LYS A 84 6.78 1.59 6.37
C LYS A 84 6.93 2.06 4.94
N ALA A 85 8.17 2.26 4.50
CA ALA A 85 8.53 2.57 3.12
C ALA A 85 9.64 1.62 2.64
N TYR A 86 9.56 1.19 1.39
CA TYR A 86 10.50 0.27 0.76
C TYR A 86 10.86 0.75 -0.64
N HIS A 87 12.13 0.63 -1.00
CA HIS A 87 12.61 0.78 -2.38
C HIS A 87 13.09 -0.58 -2.87
N LEU A 88 12.38 -1.17 -3.82
CA LEU A 88 12.61 -2.55 -4.26
C LEU A 88 13.05 -2.60 -5.73
N GLN A 89 14.01 -3.48 -6.01
CA GLN A 89 14.33 -3.91 -7.37
C GLN A 89 13.90 -5.36 -7.52
N LEU A 90 12.75 -5.57 -8.15
CA LEU A 90 12.22 -6.90 -8.42
C LEU A 90 12.83 -7.46 -9.70
N LYS A 91 13.17 -8.75 -9.65
CA LYS A 91 13.53 -9.54 -10.82
C LYS A 91 12.31 -10.28 -11.35
N ALA A 92 12.24 -10.42 -12.66
CA ALA A 92 11.17 -11.11 -13.35
C ALA A 92 10.93 -12.50 -12.74
N ASN A 93 9.68 -12.74 -12.37
CA ASN A 93 9.18 -13.95 -11.74
C ASN A 93 9.82 -14.36 -10.41
N LEU A 94 10.69 -13.53 -9.81
CA LEU A 94 11.29 -13.77 -8.51
C LEU A 94 10.46 -13.07 -7.42
N PRO A 95 9.81 -13.81 -6.50
CA PRO A 95 9.04 -13.21 -5.43
C PRO A 95 9.97 -12.57 -4.39
N HIS A 96 9.58 -11.38 -3.91
CA HIS A 96 10.24 -10.66 -2.83
C HIS A 96 9.36 -10.69 -1.57
N LEU A 97 9.97 -10.97 -0.41
CA LEU A 97 9.27 -11.02 0.87
C LEU A 97 9.33 -9.66 1.56
N LEU A 98 8.18 -9.15 1.96
CA LEU A 98 8.05 -8.04 2.90
C LEU A 98 7.60 -8.58 4.25
N ASN A 99 8.38 -8.32 5.29
CA ASN A 99 8.02 -8.66 6.66
C ASN A 99 7.12 -7.58 7.28
N ILE A 100 5.95 -8.00 7.75
CA ILE A 100 4.93 -7.17 8.41
C ILE A 100 4.57 -7.69 9.80
N SER A 101 5.36 -8.58 10.39
CA SER A 101 5.09 -9.20 11.69
C SER A 101 4.96 -8.20 12.84
N GLU A 102 5.62 -7.04 12.72
CA GLU A 102 5.58 -5.96 13.71
C GLU A 102 4.30 -5.13 13.64
N LEU A 103 3.47 -5.31 12.61
CA LEU A 103 2.23 -4.57 12.45
C LEU A 103 1.10 -5.25 13.23
N GLY A 104 0.26 -4.43 13.86
CA GLY A 104 -0.96 -4.90 14.48
C GLY A 104 -1.98 -5.43 13.46
N PRO A 105 -2.93 -6.27 13.88
CA PRO A 105 -4.05 -6.66 13.04
C PRO A 105 -4.86 -5.43 12.61
N GLY A 106 -5.25 -5.38 11.34
CA GLY A 106 -5.95 -4.23 10.81
C GLY A 106 -5.92 -4.12 9.28
N VAL A 107 -6.49 -3.04 8.78
CA VAL A 107 -6.50 -2.71 7.35
C VAL A 107 -5.42 -1.67 7.06
N TYR A 108 -4.62 -1.95 6.04
CA TYR A 108 -3.56 -1.10 5.55
C TYR A 108 -3.74 -0.83 4.06
N VAL A 109 -3.19 0.27 3.58
CA VAL A 109 -3.08 0.57 2.15
C VAL A 109 -1.62 0.45 1.74
N MET A 110 -1.32 -0.48 0.84
CA MET A 110 -0.02 -0.58 0.19
C MET A 110 -0.06 0.25 -1.09
N LYS A 111 0.56 1.43 -1.05
CA LYS A 111 0.75 2.29 -2.22
C LYS A 111 2.06 1.89 -2.91
N ILE A 112 1.99 1.49 -4.16
CA ILE A 112 3.11 1.05 -4.98
C ILE A 112 3.25 2.05 -6.13
N LEU A 113 4.43 2.63 -6.28
CA LEU A 113 4.77 3.51 -7.37
C LEU A 113 5.76 2.77 -8.26
N ASP A 114 5.45 2.65 -9.54
CA ASP A 114 6.43 2.30 -10.57
C ASP A 114 6.81 3.56 -11.37
N ARG A 115 7.56 3.41 -12.47
CA ARG A 115 8.06 4.56 -13.25
C ARG A 115 6.96 5.43 -13.84
N GLU A 116 5.77 4.89 -14.07
CA GLU A 116 4.70 5.57 -14.81
C GLU A 116 3.39 5.62 -14.03
N ASN A 117 3.16 4.68 -13.11
CA ASN A 117 1.87 4.47 -12.48
C ASN A 117 1.99 4.41 -10.96
N THR A 118 0.98 4.98 -10.31
CA THR A 118 0.69 4.74 -8.90
C THR A 118 -0.43 3.72 -8.78
N HIS A 119 -0.21 2.75 -7.91
CA HIS A 119 -1.13 1.69 -7.57
C HIS A 119 -1.37 1.73 -6.07
N ALA A 120 -2.60 1.43 -5.62
CA ALA A 120 -2.85 1.19 -4.21
C ALA A 120 -3.60 -0.13 -4.03
N ILE A 121 -3.23 -0.87 -3.00
CA ILE A 121 -3.76 -2.20 -2.71
C ILE A 121 -4.19 -2.22 -1.25
N ARG A 122 -5.44 -2.59 -1.01
CA ARG A 122 -5.91 -2.83 0.36
C ARG A 122 -5.32 -4.14 0.88
N VAL A 123 -4.56 -4.07 1.97
CA VAL A 123 -3.94 -5.21 2.64
C VAL A 123 -4.65 -5.43 3.98
N ILE A 124 -5.11 -6.65 4.22
CA ILE A 124 -5.72 -7.05 5.49
C ILE A 124 -4.66 -7.81 6.28
N LYS A 125 -4.22 -7.29 7.42
CA LYS A 125 -3.34 -7.97 8.37
C LYS A 125 -4.19 -8.69 9.41
N SER A 126 -4.09 -10.02 9.45
CA SER A 126 -4.69 -10.85 10.49
C SER A 126 -3.70 -11.09 11.64
N LEU A 127 -4.19 -11.69 12.73
CA LEU A 127 -3.35 -12.17 13.83
C LEU A 127 -2.33 -13.22 13.35
#